data_AF-A0A7K2X9P3-F1
#
_entry.id   AF-A0A7K2X9P3-F1
#
_cell.length_a   1.000
_cell.length_b   1.000
_cell.length_c   1.000
_cell.angle_alpha   90.00
_cell.angle_beta   90.00
_cell.angle_gamma   90.00
#
_symmetry.space_group_name_H-M   'P 1'
#
loop_
_entity.id
_entity.type
_entity.pdbx_description
1 polymer ?
#
loop_
_entity_poly.entity_id
_entity_poly.type
_entity_poly.pdbx_seq_one_letter_code
_entity_poly.pdbx_strand_id
1 'polypeptide(L)'
;MEQQWLSRRTREAEGAAEGGFDLTECVREPIHLLGGVQSCGSLVAVDPETGVIEVAARNTGTLLGVEAVDLVGGPVTRLVPAEAFEEAVRAAGEEGGVPAALDLPDDATVPDRRLDVSAHRRDGLLIMEFEPRGAADAGARGFYQGVRRALARLRSAGDVEDCCRVAVREVRTLTGFDRVVAYRFDGEDGPGEVVAEDVREDWEPWLGLWFPATDIPPQARRLYRENWIRVIGDVDDVSVGLHPSVREATGAPLDLSQAALRTVSGFHLEYLRNIGVRSSMSVSVLREGRLWGLIACHGAEPARITPEVRSACEMFGAAFSLQMSAIEERERADALVGSTARAAAVAEVLGGGRLGEDLGAGGGPLTDLLDADGVVLRRAEHTLGAGEPFAPGLLRALEARARTLTPGVVWCTDRLAEEREERKEEDGPEGGAEAAGPGG
;
A
#
# COMPACT_ATOMS: atom_id res chain seq x y z
N MET A 1 -15.40 21.73 -14.15
CA MET A 1 -14.88 21.93 -12.78
C MET A 1 -13.92 20.78 -12.49
N GLU A 2 -12.94 20.61 -13.37
CA GLU A 2 -11.55 21.15 -13.35
C GLU A 2 -10.59 20.18 -12.65
N GLN A 3 -9.85 19.47 -13.50
CA GLN A 3 -8.99 18.32 -13.27
C GLN A 3 -7.68 18.71 -12.54
N GLN A 4 -7.78 19.29 -11.34
CA GLN A 4 -6.64 19.92 -10.68
C GLN A 4 -5.86 19.02 -9.71
N TRP A 5 -6.23 17.75 -9.55
CA TRP A 5 -5.58 16.83 -8.59
C TRP A 5 -4.91 15.59 -9.23
N LEU A 6 -5.15 15.31 -10.51
CA LEU A 6 -4.45 14.23 -11.23
C LEU A 6 -3.09 14.73 -11.68
N SER A 7 -2.03 14.05 -11.24
CA SER A 7 -0.66 14.31 -11.68
C SER A 7 -0.54 14.18 -13.21
N ARG A 8 0.42 14.90 -13.81
CA ARG A 8 0.69 14.79 -15.26
C ARG A 8 0.98 13.34 -15.67
N ARG A 9 1.69 12.60 -14.82
CA ARG A 9 2.06 11.18 -15.02
C ARG A 9 0.82 10.27 -15.05
N THR A 10 -0.19 10.55 -14.23
CA THR A 10 -1.45 9.81 -14.23
C THR A 10 -2.21 9.99 -15.54
N ARG A 11 -2.21 11.21 -16.10
CA ARG A 11 -2.85 11.50 -17.41
C ARG A 11 -2.13 10.88 -18.60
N GLU A 12 -0.81 10.73 -18.52
CA GLU A 12 -0.03 10.08 -19.58
C GLU A 12 -0.22 8.55 -19.56
N ALA A 13 -0.37 7.93 -18.38
CA ALA A 13 -0.72 6.53 -18.24
C ALA A 13 -2.15 6.23 -18.75
N GLU A 14 -3.10 7.15 -18.55
CA GLU A 14 -4.47 7.08 -19.11
C GLU A 14 -4.48 6.99 -20.65
N GLY A 15 -3.57 7.69 -21.33
CA GLY A 15 -3.51 7.73 -22.79
C GLY A 15 -2.96 6.46 -23.46
N ALA A 16 -2.30 5.59 -22.69
CA ALA A 16 -1.62 4.39 -23.21
C ALA A 16 -2.46 3.10 -23.11
N ALA A 17 -3.58 3.12 -22.38
CA ALA A 17 -4.45 1.96 -22.20
C ALA A 17 -5.46 1.83 -23.36
N GLU A 18 -5.09 1.13 -24.43
CA GLU A 18 -6.04 0.73 -25.47
C GLU A 18 -6.91 -0.44 -25.00
N GLY A 19 -8.17 -0.15 -24.64
CA GLY A 19 -9.21 -1.18 -24.56
C GLY A 19 -10.34 -0.84 -23.59
N GLY A 20 -11.44 -0.27 -24.09
CA GLY A 20 -12.82 -0.35 -23.60
C GLY A 20 -13.16 -0.08 -22.11
N PHE A 21 -12.18 0.13 -21.26
CA PHE A 21 -12.26 0.26 -19.81
C PHE A 21 -11.96 1.71 -19.48
N ASP A 22 -12.97 2.48 -19.07
CA ASP A 22 -12.74 3.87 -18.69
C ASP A 22 -12.10 3.92 -17.29
N LEU A 23 -10.77 3.91 -17.27
CA LEU A 23 -9.94 4.06 -16.06
C LEU A 23 -10.35 5.30 -15.24
N THR A 24 -10.96 6.30 -15.87
CA THR A 24 -11.48 7.50 -15.21
C THR A 24 -12.66 7.19 -14.28
N GLU A 25 -13.53 6.25 -14.64
CA GLU A 25 -14.65 5.82 -13.78
C GLU A 25 -14.14 5.02 -12.58
N CYS A 26 -13.17 4.13 -12.81
CA CYS A 26 -12.53 3.35 -11.74
C CYS A 26 -11.89 4.26 -10.69
N VAL A 27 -11.13 5.29 -11.10
CA VAL A 27 -10.45 6.24 -10.20
C VAL A 27 -11.45 7.12 -9.41
N ARG A 28 -12.67 7.31 -9.91
CA ARG A 28 -13.68 8.19 -9.28
C ARG A 28 -14.73 7.46 -8.46
N GLU A 29 -14.78 6.13 -8.53
CA GLU A 29 -15.77 5.35 -7.79
C GLU A 29 -15.60 5.55 -6.27
N PRO A 30 -16.65 5.97 -5.54
CA PRO A 30 -16.60 6.12 -4.10
C PRO A 30 -16.69 4.74 -3.44
N ILE A 31 -15.61 3.97 -3.49
CA ILE A 31 -15.56 2.56 -3.04
C ILE A 31 -15.93 2.34 -1.56
N HIS A 32 -15.98 3.40 -0.75
CA HIS A 32 -16.39 3.39 0.66
C HIS A 32 -17.92 3.55 0.83
N LEU A 33 -18.64 3.97 -0.23
CA LEU A 33 -20.07 4.28 -0.24
C LEU A 33 -20.88 3.37 -1.19
N LEU A 34 -20.37 2.18 -1.52
CA LEU A 34 -21.05 1.24 -2.43
C LEU A 34 -22.38 0.69 -1.89
N GLY A 35 -22.64 0.82 -0.58
CA GLY A 35 -23.94 0.52 0.01
C GLY A 35 -24.24 -0.96 0.21
N GLY A 36 -23.21 -1.80 0.43
CA GLY A 36 -23.36 -3.22 0.66
C GLY A 36 -22.22 -3.87 1.43
N VAL A 37 -22.45 -5.13 1.82
CA VAL A 37 -21.48 -6.01 2.50
C VAL A 37 -21.38 -7.36 1.77
N GLN A 38 -20.27 -8.07 1.94
CA GLN A 38 -20.09 -9.46 1.52
C GLN A 38 -21.10 -10.36 2.24
N SER A 39 -21.68 -11.32 1.52
CA SER A 39 -22.78 -12.17 1.99
C SER A 39 -22.38 -13.19 3.06
N CYS A 40 -21.08 -13.38 3.29
CA CYS A 40 -20.54 -14.24 4.34
C CYS A 40 -20.82 -13.73 5.77
N GLY A 41 -21.22 -12.46 5.92
CA GLY A 41 -21.60 -11.85 7.20
C GLY A 41 -22.76 -10.88 7.03
N SER A 42 -23.12 -10.20 8.13
CA SER A 42 -24.17 -9.18 8.19
C SER A 42 -23.68 -7.95 8.94
N LEU A 43 -24.36 -6.83 8.76
CA LEU A 43 -24.03 -5.55 9.40
C LEU A 43 -25.29 -4.84 9.89
N VAL A 44 -25.21 -4.21 11.07
CA VAL A 44 -26.14 -3.15 11.46
C VAL A 44 -25.39 -1.90 11.92
N ALA A 45 -25.96 -0.73 11.66
CA ALA A 45 -25.47 0.55 12.16
C ALA A 45 -26.48 1.09 13.17
N VAL A 46 -25.99 1.41 14.36
CA VAL A 46 -26.80 1.71 15.54
C VAL A 46 -26.42 3.07 16.08
N ASP A 47 -27.41 3.89 16.42
CA ASP A 47 -27.18 5.09 17.20
C ASP A 47 -26.69 4.69 18.60
N PRO A 48 -25.47 5.10 19.02
CA PRO A 48 -24.87 4.66 20.26
C PRO A 48 -25.51 5.23 21.52
N GLU A 49 -26.31 6.29 21.41
CA GLU A 49 -26.98 6.95 22.54
C GLU A 49 -28.35 6.33 22.82
N THR A 50 -29.10 6.03 21.75
CA THR A 50 -30.47 5.53 21.81
C THR A 50 -30.58 4.02 21.65
N GLY A 51 -29.56 3.37 21.07
CA GLY A 51 -29.59 1.96 20.71
C GLY A 51 -30.52 1.63 19.55
N VAL A 52 -30.96 2.63 18.78
CA VAL A 52 -31.84 2.45 17.61
C VAL A 52 -31.02 2.08 16.39
N ILE A 53 -31.46 1.05 15.67
CA ILE A 53 -30.83 0.64 14.40
C ILE A 53 -31.26 1.62 13.30
N GLU A 54 -30.30 2.32 12.69
CA GLU A 54 -30.54 3.18 11.52
C GLU A 54 -30.44 2.43 10.20
N VAL A 55 -29.52 1.47 10.10
CA VAL A 55 -29.21 0.74 8.86
C VAL A 55 -28.97 -0.72 9.18
N ALA A 56 -29.47 -1.62 8.33
CA ALA A 56 -29.26 -3.05 8.43
C ALA A 56 -28.96 -3.66 7.05
N ALA A 57 -28.08 -4.65 6.99
CA ALA A 57 -27.86 -5.43 5.77
C ALA A 57 -29.11 -6.27 5.45
N ARG A 58 -29.45 -6.44 4.17
CA ARG A 58 -30.68 -7.14 3.76
C ARG A 58 -30.71 -8.64 4.11
N ASN A 59 -29.58 -9.23 4.45
CA ASN A 59 -29.46 -10.63 4.84
C ASN A 59 -29.56 -10.84 6.36
N THR A 60 -29.94 -9.82 7.15
CA THR A 60 -30.18 -10.03 8.59
C THR A 60 -31.28 -11.05 8.85
N GLY A 61 -32.29 -11.18 7.98
CA GLY A 61 -33.32 -12.21 8.13
C GLY A 61 -32.74 -13.62 8.07
N THR A 62 -31.87 -13.87 7.09
CA THR A 62 -31.25 -15.18 6.89
C THR A 62 -30.11 -15.46 7.86
N LEU A 63 -29.31 -14.46 8.24
CA LEU A 63 -28.14 -14.60 9.14
C LEU A 63 -28.46 -14.38 10.62
N LEU A 64 -29.25 -13.35 10.92
CA LEU A 64 -29.58 -12.87 12.27
C LEU A 64 -31.04 -13.17 12.68
N GLY A 65 -31.82 -13.88 11.85
CA GLY A 65 -33.19 -14.31 12.19
C GLY A 65 -34.25 -13.22 12.22
N VAL A 66 -33.91 -11.97 11.89
CA VAL A 66 -34.83 -10.83 11.87
C VAL A 66 -34.62 -10.03 10.59
N GLU A 67 -35.68 -9.80 9.82
CA GLU A 67 -35.62 -9.07 8.57
C GLU A 67 -35.15 -7.63 8.76
N ALA A 68 -34.38 -7.11 7.80
CA ALA A 68 -33.78 -5.77 7.90
C ALA A 68 -34.82 -4.67 8.06
N VAL A 69 -35.96 -4.81 7.38
CA VAL A 69 -37.10 -3.88 7.45
C VAL A 69 -37.75 -3.84 8.83
N ASP A 70 -37.68 -4.94 9.58
CA ASP A 70 -38.24 -5.03 10.93
C ASP A 70 -37.23 -4.51 11.96
N LEU A 71 -35.92 -4.55 11.66
CA LEU A 71 -34.86 -4.06 12.55
C LEU A 71 -34.73 -2.54 12.54
N VAL A 72 -34.78 -1.91 11.36
CA VAL A 72 -34.59 -0.45 11.22
C VAL A 72 -35.67 0.32 12.00
N GLY A 73 -35.23 1.31 12.79
CA GLY A 73 -36.07 2.07 13.71
C GLY A 73 -36.41 1.33 15.01
N GLY A 74 -36.00 0.08 15.15
CA GLY A 74 -36.13 -0.72 16.37
C GLY A 74 -34.86 -0.72 17.23
N PRO A 75 -34.94 -1.26 18.46
CA PRO A 75 -33.78 -1.34 19.34
C PRO A 75 -32.85 -2.50 18.94
N VAL A 76 -31.55 -2.27 19.08
CA VAL A 76 -30.47 -3.27 18.88
C VAL A 76 -30.61 -4.48 19.81
N THR A 77 -31.37 -4.34 20.89
CA THR A 77 -31.67 -5.43 21.84
C THR A 77 -32.46 -6.59 21.23
N ARG A 78 -32.96 -6.45 20.00
CA ARG A 78 -33.51 -7.55 19.20
C ARG A 78 -32.43 -8.51 18.68
N LEU A 79 -31.16 -8.09 18.67
CA LEU A 79 -30.02 -8.84 18.12
C LEU A 79 -29.02 -9.24 19.19
N VAL A 80 -28.73 -8.35 20.14
CA VAL A 80 -27.73 -8.56 21.20
C VAL A 80 -28.26 -8.07 22.55
N PRO A 81 -27.86 -8.64 23.70
CA PRO A 81 -28.25 -8.14 25.01
C PRO A 81 -27.81 -6.69 25.22
N ALA A 82 -28.52 -5.97 26.10
CA ALA A 82 -28.21 -4.57 26.39
C ALA A 82 -26.78 -4.40 26.96
N GLU A 83 -26.36 -5.33 27.81
CA GLU A 83 -25.02 -5.34 28.43
C GLU A 83 -23.92 -5.47 27.37
N ALA A 84 -24.15 -6.32 26.36
CA ALA A 84 -23.22 -6.52 25.25
C ALA A 84 -23.15 -5.29 24.34
N PHE A 85 -24.29 -4.63 24.10
CA PHE A 85 -24.32 -3.37 23.36
C PHE A 85 -23.57 -2.26 24.10
N GLU A 86 -23.79 -2.09 25.40
CA GLU A 86 -23.05 -1.12 26.22
C GLU A 86 -21.55 -1.38 26.23
N GLU A 87 -21.15 -2.65 26.28
CA GLU A 87 -19.76 -3.05 26.12
C GLU A 87 -19.20 -2.67 24.75
N ALA A 88 -19.94 -2.93 23.68
CA ALA A 88 -19.54 -2.57 22.32
C ALA A 88 -19.32 -1.06 22.16
N VAL A 89 -20.26 -0.25 22.67
CA VAL A 89 -20.18 1.22 22.69
C VAL A 89 -18.89 1.68 23.40
N ARG A 90 -18.54 1.05 24.52
CA ARG A 90 -17.35 1.40 25.31
C ARG A 90 -16.06 0.93 24.62
N ALA A 91 -16.05 -0.27 24.09
CA ALA A 91 -14.87 -0.91 23.51
C ALA A 91 -14.50 -0.33 22.15
N ALA A 92 -15.48 0.08 21.34
CA ALA A 92 -15.24 0.71 20.03
C ALA A 92 -14.53 2.07 20.12
N GLY A 93 -14.42 2.67 21.32
CA GLY A 93 -13.62 3.87 21.55
C GLY A 93 -14.08 5.08 20.74
N GLU A 94 -13.12 5.81 20.16
CA GLU A 94 -13.35 6.93 19.25
C GLU A 94 -13.31 6.48 17.78
N GLU A 95 -13.89 7.29 16.91
CA GLU A 95 -13.87 7.06 15.46
C GLU A 95 -12.44 6.99 14.91
N GLY A 96 -12.16 6.06 14.00
CA GLY A 96 -10.80 5.77 13.55
C GLY A 96 -10.02 4.77 14.42
N GLY A 97 -10.60 4.31 15.54
CA GLY A 97 -10.02 3.26 16.38
C GLY A 97 -10.02 1.86 15.75
N VAL A 98 -9.34 0.93 16.42
CA VAL A 98 -9.32 -0.50 16.03
C VAL A 98 -10.70 -1.11 16.34
N PRO A 99 -11.31 -1.88 15.41
CA PRO A 99 -12.56 -2.58 15.69
C PRO A 99 -12.46 -3.47 16.93
N ALA A 100 -13.43 -3.33 17.83
CA ALA A 100 -13.50 -4.14 19.05
C ALA A 100 -14.20 -5.47 18.76
N ALA A 101 -13.58 -6.59 19.14
CA ALA A 101 -14.23 -7.89 19.16
C ALA A 101 -15.08 -8.05 20.44
N LEU A 102 -16.31 -8.51 20.30
CA LEU A 102 -17.23 -8.74 21.41
C LEU A 102 -17.29 -10.23 21.74
N ASP A 103 -17.20 -10.55 23.03
CA ASP A 103 -17.39 -11.91 23.53
C ASP A 103 -18.87 -12.11 23.89
N LEU A 104 -19.67 -12.46 22.88
CA LEU A 104 -21.10 -12.75 23.10
C LEU A 104 -21.29 -14.19 23.57
N PRO A 105 -22.11 -14.43 24.60
CA PRO A 105 -22.58 -15.78 24.93
C PRO A 105 -23.20 -16.47 23.71
N ASP A 106 -23.02 -17.79 23.60
CA ASP A 106 -23.54 -18.57 22.46
C ASP A 106 -25.07 -18.47 22.32
N ASP A 107 -25.78 -18.17 23.42
CA ASP A 107 -27.23 -17.97 23.49
C ASP A 107 -27.67 -16.50 23.41
N ALA A 108 -26.71 -15.57 23.34
CA ALA A 108 -26.98 -14.13 23.25
C ALA A 108 -27.27 -13.65 21.83
N THR A 109 -27.08 -14.50 20.82
CA THR A 109 -27.44 -14.23 19.43
C THR A 109 -28.58 -15.16 18.99
N VAL A 110 -28.88 -15.21 17.69
CA VAL A 110 -29.94 -16.07 17.15
C VAL A 110 -29.80 -17.51 17.68
N PRO A 111 -30.90 -18.15 18.12
CA PRO A 111 -30.87 -19.55 18.55
C PRO A 111 -30.14 -20.45 17.54
N ASP A 112 -29.27 -21.32 18.06
CA ASP A 112 -28.45 -22.29 17.30
C ASP A 112 -27.39 -21.70 16.36
N ARG A 113 -27.00 -20.42 16.53
CA ARG A 113 -25.92 -19.81 15.75
C ARG A 113 -24.89 -19.15 16.65
N ARG A 114 -23.62 -19.50 16.44
CA ARG A 114 -22.49 -18.84 17.06
C ARG A 114 -22.01 -17.75 16.11
N LEU A 115 -21.92 -16.51 16.58
CA LEU A 115 -21.48 -15.38 15.77
C LEU A 115 -20.27 -14.72 16.43
N ASP A 116 -19.26 -14.40 15.62
CA ASP A 116 -18.26 -13.41 15.98
C ASP A 116 -18.84 -12.03 15.69
N VAL A 117 -18.74 -11.12 16.65
CA VAL A 117 -19.24 -9.75 16.50
C VAL A 117 -18.11 -8.77 16.70
N SER A 118 -17.92 -7.88 15.73
CA SER A 118 -16.98 -6.76 15.83
C SER A 118 -17.71 -5.43 15.74
N ALA A 119 -17.23 -4.43 16.46
CA ALA A 119 -17.83 -3.10 16.49
C ALA A 119 -16.80 -1.99 16.29
N HIS A 120 -17.14 -0.98 15.50
CA HIS A 120 -16.35 0.25 15.31
C HIS A 120 -17.27 1.45 15.12
N ARG A 121 -16.74 2.67 15.18
CA ARG A 121 -17.51 3.90 15.00
C ARG A 121 -17.26 4.53 13.66
N ARG A 122 -18.33 5.02 13.01
CA ARG A 122 -18.26 5.82 11.79
C ARG A 122 -19.48 6.72 11.66
N ASP A 123 -19.28 7.98 11.27
CA ASP A 123 -20.36 8.95 11.05
C ASP A 123 -21.33 9.08 12.24
N GLY A 124 -20.80 9.03 13.47
CA GLY A 124 -21.58 9.08 14.70
C GLY A 124 -22.33 7.79 15.06
N LEU A 125 -22.28 6.75 14.24
CA LEU A 125 -22.92 5.47 14.50
C LEU A 125 -21.93 4.43 15.05
N LEU A 126 -22.45 3.46 15.78
CA LEU A 126 -21.77 2.20 16.07
C LEU A 126 -22.11 1.20 14.96
N ILE A 127 -21.13 0.85 14.14
CA ILE A 127 -21.24 -0.20 13.14
C ILE A 127 -20.90 -1.53 13.81
N MET A 128 -21.84 -2.48 13.80
CA MET A 128 -21.68 -3.83 14.29
C MET A 128 -21.71 -4.83 13.13
N GLU A 129 -20.66 -5.63 13.01
CA GLU A 129 -20.49 -6.65 11.97
C GLU A 129 -20.59 -8.04 12.60
N PHE A 130 -21.33 -8.95 11.95
CA PHE A 130 -21.64 -10.28 12.45
C PHE A 130 -21.16 -11.33 11.46
N GLU A 131 -20.33 -12.25 11.91
CA GLU A 131 -19.80 -13.34 11.10
C GLU A 131 -20.12 -14.70 11.74
N PRO A 132 -20.61 -15.70 10.99
CA PRO A 132 -20.90 -17.02 11.56
C PRO A 132 -19.64 -17.73 12.02
N ARG A 133 -19.49 -18.01 13.32
CA ARG A 133 -18.36 -18.77 13.88
C ARG A 133 -18.46 -20.25 13.48
N GLY A 134 -17.42 -20.77 12.84
CA GLY A 134 -17.36 -22.14 12.37
C GLY A 134 -16.99 -23.13 13.49
N ALA A 135 -17.48 -24.36 13.40
CA ALA A 135 -17.16 -25.42 14.38
C ALA A 135 -15.67 -25.82 14.41
N ALA A 136 -14.91 -25.52 13.35
CA ALA A 136 -13.48 -25.82 13.22
C ALA A 136 -12.57 -24.70 13.74
N ASP A 137 -13.11 -23.56 14.18
CA ASP A 137 -12.34 -22.37 14.59
C ASP A 137 -11.68 -22.53 15.99
N ALA A 138 -11.77 -23.73 16.60
CA ALA A 138 -11.30 -24.06 17.95
C ALA A 138 -9.76 -24.13 18.14
N GLY A 139 -8.97 -23.63 17.18
CA GLY A 139 -7.51 -23.78 17.10
C GLY A 139 -6.65 -22.69 17.76
N ALA A 140 -7.18 -21.92 18.72
CA ALA A 140 -6.52 -20.70 19.23
C ALA A 140 -5.06 -20.88 19.70
N ARG A 141 -4.73 -22.02 20.33
CA ARG A 141 -3.38 -22.24 20.90
C ARG A 141 -2.30 -22.46 19.84
N GLY A 142 -2.60 -23.25 18.80
CA GLY A 142 -1.66 -23.49 17.70
C GLY A 142 -1.46 -22.24 16.86
N PHE A 143 -2.56 -21.52 16.61
CA PHE A 143 -2.58 -20.24 15.92
C PHE A 143 -1.71 -19.17 16.63
N TYR A 144 -1.92 -18.94 17.92
CA TYR A 144 -1.15 -17.95 18.68
C TYR A 144 0.35 -18.28 18.75
N GLN A 145 0.70 -19.58 18.84
CA GLN A 145 2.10 -20.01 18.75
C GLN A 145 2.70 -19.73 17.36
N GLY A 146 1.92 -19.92 16.30
CA GLY A 146 2.28 -19.54 14.93
C GLY A 146 2.60 -18.04 14.85
N VAL A 147 1.68 -17.18 15.27
CA VAL A 147 1.87 -15.72 15.27
C VAL A 147 3.11 -15.30 16.05
N ARG A 148 3.33 -15.87 17.24
CA ARG A 148 4.54 -15.59 18.04
C ARG A 148 5.84 -15.98 17.34
N ARG A 149 5.84 -17.12 16.63
CA ARG A 149 7.02 -17.56 15.85
C ARG A 149 7.26 -16.65 14.65
N ALA A 150 6.20 -16.26 13.95
CA ALA A 150 6.25 -15.32 12.84
C ALA A 150 6.88 -13.99 13.28
N LEU A 151 6.38 -13.40 14.37
CA LEU A 151 6.94 -12.17 14.94
C LEU A 151 8.40 -12.32 15.39
N ALA A 152 8.78 -13.47 15.95
CA ALA A 152 10.16 -13.71 16.35
C ALA A 152 11.12 -13.77 15.15
N ARG A 153 10.71 -14.41 14.04
CA ARG A 153 11.48 -14.50 12.79
C ARG A 153 11.60 -13.14 12.11
N LEU A 154 10.52 -12.36 12.11
CA LEU A 154 10.48 -11.01 11.55
C LEU A 154 11.54 -10.10 12.19
N ARG A 155 11.69 -10.15 13.52
CA ARG A 155 12.69 -9.36 14.26
C ARG A 155 14.13 -9.80 14.02
N SER A 156 14.35 -11.01 13.48
CA SER A 156 15.70 -11.50 13.17
C SER A 156 16.14 -11.19 11.74
N ALA A 157 15.29 -10.53 10.93
CA ALA A 157 15.63 -10.15 9.57
C ALA A 157 16.81 -9.17 9.55
N GLY A 158 17.75 -9.39 8.64
CA GLY A 158 18.99 -8.61 8.54
C GLY A 158 18.82 -7.28 7.80
N ASP A 159 18.00 -7.30 6.75
CA ASP A 159 17.74 -6.19 5.83
C ASP A 159 16.25 -6.19 5.42
N VAL A 160 15.85 -5.17 4.64
CA VAL A 160 14.45 -5.01 4.20
C VAL A 160 13.99 -6.15 3.30
N GLU A 161 14.85 -6.65 2.41
CA GLU A 161 14.51 -7.74 1.49
C GLU A 161 14.22 -9.04 2.25
N ASP A 162 15.08 -9.39 3.21
CA ASP A 162 14.89 -10.54 4.09
C ASP A 162 13.62 -10.40 4.93
N CYS A 163 13.33 -9.17 5.40
CA CYS A 163 12.09 -8.87 6.10
C CYS A 163 10.87 -9.16 5.22
N CYS A 164 10.87 -8.71 3.96
CA CYS A 164 9.83 -9.00 2.98
C CYS A 164 9.67 -10.51 2.72
N ARG A 165 10.77 -11.26 2.55
CA ARG A 165 10.74 -12.72 2.34
C ARG A 165 10.20 -13.48 3.53
N VAL A 166 10.56 -13.07 4.76
CA VAL A 166 9.99 -13.66 5.99
C VAL A 166 8.50 -13.35 6.06
N ALA A 167 8.10 -12.11 5.79
CA ALA A 167 6.71 -11.69 5.86
C ALA A 167 5.80 -12.52 4.95
N VAL A 168 6.15 -12.69 3.67
CA VAL A 168 5.31 -13.45 2.72
C VAL A 168 5.15 -14.91 3.12
N ARG A 169 6.22 -15.56 3.60
CA ARG A 169 6.20 -16.97 4.04
C ARG A 169 5.35 -17.18 5.29
N GLU A 170 5.50 -16.30 6.28
CA GLU A 170 4.76 -16.43 7.54
C GLU A 170 3.28 -16.10 7.33
N VAL A 171 2.95 -15.06 6.55
CA VAL A 171 1.55 -14.75 6.22
C VAL A 171 0.91 -15.89 5.42
N ARG A 172 1.62 -16.48 4.44
CA ARG A 172 1.13 -17.65 3.72
C ARG A 172 0.89 -18.85 4.65
N THR A 173 1.80 -19.09 5.59
CA THR A 173 1.64 -20.16 6.59
C THR A 173 0.45 -19.93 7.52
N LEU A 174 0.20 -18.69 7.93
CA LEU A 174 -0.90 -18.33 8.83
C LEU A 174 -2.27 -18.39 8.16
N THR A 175 -2.33 -18.06 6.87
CA THR A 175 -3.59 -17.87 6.13
C THR A 175 -3.95 -19.02 5.22
N GLY A 176 -2.96 -19.79 4.76
CA GLY A 176 -3.15 -20.87 3.79
C GLY A 176 -3.41 -20.39 2.36
N PHE A 177 -3.23 -19.10 2.04
CA PHE A 177 -3.36 -18.61 0.67
C PHE A 177 -2.36 -19.26 -0.29
N ASP A 178 -2.74 -19.37 -1.55
CA ASP A 178 -1.94 -20.01 -2.58
C ASP A 178 -0.70 -19.19 -2.98
N ARG A 179 -0.84 -17.86 -2.99
CA ARG A 179 0.21 -16.88 -3.25
C ARG A 179 0.18 -15.77 -2.20
N VAL A 180 1.35 -15.36 -1.72
CA VAL A 180 1.53 -14.13 -0.94
C VAL A 180 2.71 -13.34 -1.50
N VAL A 181 2.50 -12.05 -1.76
CA VAL A 181 3.49 -11.13 -2.31
C VAL A 181 3.70 -9.94 -1.40
N ALA A 182 4.94 -9.47 -1.29
CA ALA A 182 5.27 -8.15 -0.78
C ALA A 182 5.31 -7.19 -1.98
N TYR A 183 4.32 -6.32 -2.05
CA TYR A 183 4.14 -5.35 -3.11
C TYR A 183 4.57 -3.96 -2.63
N ARG A 184 5.61 -3.38 -3.23
CA ARG A 184 6.16 -2.07 -2.86
C ARG A 184 5.72 -1.01 -3.87
N PHE A 185 5.25 0.13 -3.40
CA PHE A 185 4.95 1.28 -4.25
C PHE A 185 6.21 2.10 -4.58
N ASP A 186 6.32 2.56 -5.81
CA ASP A 186 7.31 3.57 -6.24
C ASP A 186 6.77 4.98 -5.99
N GLY A 187 6.85 5.44 -4.73
CA GLY A 187 6.26 6.70 -4.31
C GLY A 187 4.74 6.65 -4.15
N GLU A 188 4.11 7.79 -3.86
CA GLU A 188 2.70 7.84 -3.44
C GLU A 188 1.73 7.46 -4.57
N ASP A 189 1.98 7.95 -5.79
CA ASP A 189 1.13 7.77 -6.98
C ASP A 189 1.77 6.89 -8.07
N GLY A 190 2.88 6.23 -7.77
CA GLY A 190 3.62 5.45 -8.76
C GLY A 190 3.12 4.01 -8.93
N PRO A 191 3.73 3.29 -9.89
CA PRO A 191 3.53 1.86 -10.04
C PRO A 191 4.00 1.12 -8.79
N GLY A 192 3.80 -0.18 -8.74
CA GLY A 192 4.42 -0.99 -7.71
C GLY A 192 5.04 -2.26 -8.25
N GLU A 193 5.88 -2.85 -7.41
CA GLU A 193 6.73 -3.98 -7.74
C GLU A 193 6.55 -5.09 -6.71
N VAL A 194 6.52 -6.34 -7.18
CA VAL A 194 6.60 -7.50 -6.29
C VAL A 194 8.06 -7.72 -5.90
N VAL A 195 8.42 -7.34 -4.67
CA VAL A 195 9.79 -7.43 -4.15
C VAL A 195 10.08 -8.72 -3.38
N ALA A 196 9.04 -9.45 -2.95
CA ALA A 196 9.16 -10.80 -2.41
C ALA A 196 7.88 -11.58 -2.69
N GLU A 197 8.00 -12.91 -2.77
CA GLU A 197 6.88 -13.81 -3.06
C GLU A 197 7.07 -15.17 -2.37
N ASP A 198 5.97 -15.74 -1.88
CA ASP A 198 5.84 -17.16 -1.55
C ASP A 198 4.59 -17.70 -2.26
N VAL A 199 4.75 -18.68 -3.14
CA VAL A 199 3.70 -19.15 -4.04
C VAL A 199 3.74 -20.67 -4.17
N ARG A 200 2.58 -21.30 -4.39
CA ARG A 200 2.50 -22.72 -4.75
C ARG A 200 3.22 -23.03 -6.06
N GLU A 201 3.75 -24.25 -6.17
CA GLU A 201 4.69 -24.65 -7.24
C GLU A 201 4.11 -24.60 -8.66
N ASP A 202 2.79 -24.73 -8.81
CA ASP A 202 2.06 -24.78 -10.09
C ASP A 202 1.54 -23.42 -10.57
N TRP A 203 1.86 -22.33 -9.86
CA TRP A 203 1.46 -20.97 -10.24
C TRP A 203 2.64 -20.20 -10.82
N GLU A 204 2.38 -19.36 -11.83
CA GLU A 204 3.41 -18.52 -12.43
C GLU A 204 3.91 -17.48 -11.40
N PRO A 205 5.23 -17.42 -11.11
CA PRO A 205 5.79 -16.45 -10.17
C PRO A 205 5.62 -15.01 -10.65
N TRP A 206 5.37 -14.08 -9.73
CA TRP A 206 5.29 -12.64 -9.99
C TRP A 206 6.48 -11.86 -9.46
N LEU A 207 7.42 -12.50 -8.78
CA LEU A 207 8.62 -11.82 -8.27
C LEU A 207 9.32 -10.99 -9.36
N GLY A 208 9.51 -9.69 -9.08
CA GLY A 208 10.13 -8.72 -9.99
C GLY A 208 9.19 -8.09 -11.02
N LEU A 209 7.91 -8.50 -11.08
CA LEU A 209 6.93 -7.86 -11.96
C LEU A 209 6.53 -6.48 -11.42
N TRP A 210 6.33 -5.55 -12.36
CA TRP A 210 5.84 -4.21 -12.12
C TRP A 210 4.40 -4.09 -12.59
N PHE A 211 3.56 -3.48 -11.75
CA PHE A 211 2.15 -3.23 -12.00
C PHE A 211 1.90 -1.72 -12.07
N PRO A 212 1.04 -1.27 -13.00
CA PRO A 212 0.79 0.14 -13.19
C PRO A 212 0.09 0.76 -11.97
N ALA A 213 0.24 2.06 -11.78
CA ALA A 213 -0.37 2.78 -10.66
C ALA A 213 -1.90 2.65 -10.62
N THR A 214 -2.52 2.43 -11.79
CA THR A 214 -3.97 2.30 -11.98
C THR A 214 -4.57 1.05 -11.34
N ASP A 215 -3.79 -0.01 -11.12
CA ASP A 215 -4.28 -1.25 -10.48
C ASP A 215 -4.69 -1.00 -9.03
N ILE A 216 -4.05 -0.02 -8.37
CA ILE A 216 -4.40 0.42 -7.02
C ILE A 216 -4.55 1.95 -7.05
N PRO A 217 -5.73 2.46 -7.37
CA PRO A 217 -5.93 3.89 -7.62
C PRO A 217 -5.91 4.70 -6.29
N PRO A 218 -5.73 6.04 -6.36
CA PRO A 218 -5.46 6.88 -5.17
C PRO A 218 -6.50 6.76 -4.04
N GLN A 219 -7.79 6.61 -4.37
CA GLN A 219 -8.85 6.42 -3.39
C GLN A 219 -8.75 5.09 -2.64
N ALA A 220 -8.27 4.03 -3.30
CA ALA A 220 -7.97 2.75 -2.65
C ALA A 220 -6.75 2.88 -1.73
N ARG A 221 -5.69 3.54 -2.19
CA ARG A 221 -4.48 3.81 -1.36
C ARG A 221 -4.81 4.63 -0.12
N ARG A 222 -5.69 5.64 -0.23
CA ARG A 222 -6.19 6.39 0.92
C ARG A 222 -6.89 5.46 1.90
N LEU A 223 -7.79 4.61 1.40
CA LEU A 223 -8.53 3.69 2.25
C LEU A 223 -7.61 2.68 2.95
N TYR A 224 -6.57 2.20 2.27
CA TYR A 224 -5.56 1.30 2.86
C TYR A 224 -4.69 1.96 3.94
N ARG A 225 -4.62 3.29 4.00
CA ARG A 225 -3.98 4.00 5.12
C ARG A 225 -4.86 4.05 6.36
N GLU A 226 -6.18 4.09 6.18
CA GLU A 226 -7.17 4.17 7.25
C GLU A 226 -7.58 2.79 7.76
N ASN A 227 -7.70 1.80 6.86
CA ASN A 227 -8.08 0.42 7.17
C ASN A 227 -6.99 -0.52 6.64
N TRP A 228 -6.23 -1.12 7.56
CA TRP A 228 -4.98 -1.80 7.23
C TRP A 228 -5.18 -3.23 6.78
N ILE A 229 -6.40 -3.76 6.82
CA ILE A 229 -6.69 -5.10 6.35
C ILE A 229 -7.94 -5.11 5.48
N ARG A 230 -7.84 -5.81 4.36
CA ARG A 230 -8.97 -6.03 3.47
C ARG A 230 -9.04 -7.49 3.08
N VAL A 231 -10.22 -8.09 3.17
CA VAL A 231 -10.49 -9.47 2.76
C VAL A 231 -11.62 -9.49 1.74
N ILE A 232 -11.46 -10.36 0.74
CA ILE A 232 -12.43 -10.72 -0.28
C ILE A 232 -12.55 -12.25 -0.21
N GLY A 233 -13.62 -12.74 0.42
CA GLY A 233 -13.79 -14.16 0.69
C GLY A 233 -14.10 -14.98 -0.56
N ASP A 234 -14.92 -14.42 -1.45
CA ASP A 234 -15.23 -14.96 -2.78
C ASP A 234 -15.40 -13.81 -3.77
N VAL A 235 -14.66 -13.87 -4.88
CA VAL A 235 -14.72 -12.89 -5.96
C VAL A 235 -16.09 -12.89 -6.66
N ASP A 236 -16.82 -14.00 -6.63
CA ASP A 236 -18.16 -14.10 -7.21
C ASP A 236 -19.30 -13.88 -6.20
N ASP A 237 -18.98 -13.42 -4.99
CA ASP A 237 -20.00 -12.99 -4.05
C ASP A 237 -20.80 -11.81 -4.63
N VAL A 238 -22.11 -12.01 -4.80
CA VAL A 238 -23.03 -10.96 -5.27
C VAL A 238 -23.20 -9.81 -4.28
N SER A 239 -22.67 -9.96 -3.07
CA SER A 239 -22.85 -9.05 -1.94
C SER A 239 -24.32 -8.85 -1.57
N VAL A 240 -24.54 -8.11 -0.49
CA VAL A 240 -25.86 -7.83 0.06
C VAL A 240 -25.97 -6.33 0.30
N GLY A 241 -27.00 -5.71 -0.29
CA GLY A 241 -27.26 -4.29 -0.10
C GLY A 241 -27.75 -3.95 1.31
N LEU A 242 -27.65 -2.67 1.66
CA LEU A 242 -28.17 -2.13 2.92
C LEU A 242 -29.64 -1.68 2.80
N HIS A 243 -30.32 -1.63 3.95
CA HIS A 243 -31.66 -1.07 4.13
C HIS A 243 -31.66 -0.10 5.32
N PRO A 244 -32.12 1.16 5.13
CA PRO A 244 -32.29 1.81 3.84
C PRO A 244 -30.95 1.91 3.08
N SER A 245 -31.00 2.12 1.76
CA SER A 245 -29.78 2.27 0.95
C SER A 245 -29.09 3.63 1.14
N VAL A 246 -29.83 4.61 1.67
CA VAL A 246 -29.41 5.98 1.95
C VAL A 246 -29.96 6.35 3.31
N ARG A 247 -29.14 7.00 4.15
CA ARG A 247 -29.55 7.45 5.48
C ARG A 247 -30.40 8.71 5.37
N GLU A 248 -31.55 8.73 6.04
CA GLU A 248 -32.46 9.87 6.01
C GLU A 248 -31.82 11.15 6.57
N ALA A 249 -31.00 11.01 7.61
CA ALA A 249 -30.35 12.14 8.28
C ALA A 249 -29.32 12.88 7.41
N THR A 250 -28.62 12.16 6.53
CA THR A 250 -27.51 12.71 5.74
C THR A 250 -27.80 12.80 4.24
N GLY A 251 -28.79 12.05 3.74
CA GLY A 251 -29.02 11.90 2.31
C GLY A 251 -27.91 11.15 1.56
N ALA A 252 -27.01 10.47 2.29
CA ALA A 252 -25.90 9.69 1.73
C ALA A 252 -25.95 8.21 2.17
N PRO A 253 -25.34 7.28 1.41
CA PRO A 253 -25.08 5.92 1.88
C PRO A 253 -24.23 5.93 3.16
N LEU A 254 -24.29 4.84 3.93
CA LEU A 254 -23.41 4.65 5.08
C LEU A 254 -21.96 4.54 4.61
N ASP A 255 -21.05 5.28 5.25
CA ASP A 255 -19.61 5.11 5.04
C ASP A 255 -19.13 3.80 5.68
N LEU A 256 -18.61 2.91 4.83
CA LEU A 256 -18.11 1.59 5.22
C LEU A 256 -16.57 1.53 5.19
N SER A 257 -15.87 2.66 5.26
CA SER A 257 -14.41 2.73 5.14
C SER A 257 -13.67 1.75 6.08
N GLN A 258 -14.15 1.63 7.33
CA GLN A 258 -13.58 0.74 8.34
C GLN A 258 -14.23 -0.65 8.41
N ALA A 259 -15.32 -0.89 7.67
CA ALA A 259 -16.03 -2.16 7.73
C ALA A 259 -15.26 -3.27 7.02
N ALA A 260 -15.00 -4.36 7.74
CA ALA A 260 -14.29 -5.53 7.21
C ALA A 260 -15.09 -6.21 6.09
N LEU A 261 -16.41 -6.29 6.26
CA LEU A 261 -17.34 -6.93 5.34
C LEU A 261 -17.75 -6.05 4.16
N ARG A 262 -17.31 -4.79 4.05
CA ARG A 262 -17.72 -3.88 2.96
C ARG A 262 -17.69 -4.56 1.58
N THR A 263 -18.61 -4.23 0.68
CA THR A 263 -18.59 -4.70 -0.72
C THR A 263 -17.35 -4.19 -1.48
N VAL A 264 -16.91 -4.95 -2.48
CA VAL A 264 -15.78 -4.61 -3.35
C VAL A 264 -16.28 -3.93 -4.62
N SER A 265 -15.50 -3.01 -5.18
CA SER A 265 -15.70 -2.49 -6.53
C SER A 265 -15.78 -3.62 -7.55
N GLY A 266 -16.75 -3.54 -8.48
CA GLY A 266 -16.88 -4.49 -9.58
C GLY A 266 -15.64 -4.53 -10.48
N PHE A 267 -14.98 -3.38 -10.68
CA PHE A 267 -13.73 -3.29 -11.46
C PHE A 267 -12.61 -4.14 -10.85
N HIS A 268 -12.44 -4.09 -9.53
CA HIS A 268 -11.43 -4.90 -8.86
C HIS A 268 -11.78 -6.38 -8.86
N LEU A 269 -13.07 -6.74 -8.73
CA LEU A 269 -13.50 -8.14 -8.85
C LEU A 269 -13.23 -8.69 -10.26
N GLU A 270 -13.45 -7.91 -11.31
CA GLU A 270 -13.12 -8.30 -12.69
C GLU A 270 -11.60 -8.45 -12.89
N TYR A 271 -10.79 -7.55 -12.34
CA TYR A 271 -9.34 -7.71 -12.31
C TYR A 271 -8.94 -9.04 -11.69
N LEU A 272 -9.46 -9.37 -10.50
CA LEU A 272 -9.15 -10.64 -9.81
C LEU A 272 -9.55 -11.86 -10.64
N ARG A 273 -10.69 -11.82 -11.35
CA ARG A 273 -11.09 -12.90 -12.27
C ARG A 273 -10.10 -13.06 -13.43
N ASN A 274 -9.63 -11.95 -14.00
CA ASN A 274 -8.71 -11.97 -15.14
C ASN A 274 -7.35 -12.60 -14.80
N ILE A 275 -6.91 -12.47 -13.55
CA ILE A 275 -5.69 -13.12 -13.04
C ILE A 275 -5.96 -14.49 -12.39
N GLY A 276 -7.17 -15.04 -12.50
CA GLY A 276 -7.51 -16.38 -12.01
C GLY A 276 -7.62 -16.51 -10.49
N VAL A 277 -7.89 -15.42 -9.78
CA VAL A 277 -8.00 -15.38 -8.31
C VAL A 277 -9.46 -15.46 -7.86
N ARG A 278 -9.74 -16.29 -6.84
CA ARG A 278 -11.08 -16.52 -6.26
C ARG A 278 -11.28 -15.91 -4.88
N SER A 279 -10.20 -15.69 -4.14
CA SER A 279 -10.20 -15.00 -2.85
C SER A 279 -8.94 -14.15 -2.71
N SER A 280 -9.05 -13.06 -1.96
CA SER A 280 -7.93 -12.12 -1.80
C SER A 280 -7.90 -11.55 -0.38
N MET A 281 -6.70 -11.28 0.10
CA MET A 281 -6.49 -10.50 1.31
C MET A 281 -5.30 -9.56 1.13
N SER A 282 -5.39 -8.33 1.61
CA SER A 282 -4.25 -7.43 1.68
C SER A 282 -4.06 -6.87 3.08
N VAL A 283 -2.80 -6.73 3.47
CA VAL A 283 -2.38 -6.03 4.70
C VAL A 283 -1.54 -4.83 4.31
N SER A 284 -1.90 -3.65 4.79
CA SER A 284 -1.17 -2.42 4.54
C SER A 284 0.16 -2.38 5.27
N VAL A 285 1.19 -1.90 4.58
CA VAL A 285 2.51 -1.66 5.13
C VAL A 285 2.74 -0.16 5.13
N LEU A 286 2.87 0.42 6.32
CA LEU A 286 3.04 1.86 6.47
C LEU A 286 4.47 2.21 6.85
N ARG A 287 4.93 3.36 6.36
CA ARG A 287 6.18 3.98 6.77
C ARG A 287 5.91 5.45 7.03
N GLU A 288 6.17 5.89 8.27
CA GLU A 288 5.96 7.28 8.70
C GLU A 288 4.55 7.81 8.36
N GLY A 289 3.52 6.95 8.48
CA GLY A 289 2.13 7.28 8.17
C GLY A 289 1.78 7.29 6.67
N ARG A 290 2.74 6.99 5.78
CA ARG A 290 2.52 6.83 4.33
C ARG A 290 2.42 5.35 3.98
N LEU A 291 1.62 5.05 2.95
CA LEU A 291 1.51 3.68 2.42
C LEU A 291 2.78 3.35 1.64
N TRP A 292 3.61 2.47 2.20
CA TRP A 292 4.85 2.00 1.57
C TRP A 292 4.57 0.85 0.60
N GLY A 293 3.64 -0.02 0.96
CA GLY A 293 3.33 -1.22 0.20
C GLY A 293 2.18 -2.01 0.79
N LEU A 294 1.99 -3.23 0.28
CA LEU A 294 1.00 -4.19 0.73
C LEU A 294 1.65 -5.56 0.87
N ILE A 295 1.22 -6.35 1.84
CA ILE A 295 1.31 -7.81 1.77
C ILE A 295 0.00 -8.29 1.15
N ALA A 296 0.02 -8.69 -0.12
CA ALA A 296 -1.16 -9.13 -0.85
C ALA A 296 -1.17 -10.66 -0.98
N CYS A 297 -2.33 -11.26 -0.76
CA CYS A 297 -2.56 -12.70 -0.70
C CYS A 297 -3.63 -13.06 -1.71
N HIS A 298 -3.44 -14.15 -2.46
CA HIS A 298 -4.37 -14.63 -3.48
C HIS A 298 -4.64 -16.12 -3.31
N GLY A 299 -5.89 -16.51 -3.45
CA GLY A 299 -6.36 -17.89 -3.37
C GLY A 299 -7.03 -18.35 -4.65
N ALA A 300 -6.81 -19.61 -5.01
CA ALA A 300 -7.42 -20.30 -6.13
C ALA A 300 -8.89 -20.68 -5.87
N GLU A 301 -9.30 -20.71 -4.60
CA GLU A 301 -10.64 -21.05 -4.14
C GLU A 301 -11.17 -19.98 -3.18
N PRO A 302 -12.50 -19.89 -2.97
CA PRO A 302 -13.07 -19.07 -1.90
C PRO A 302 -12.44 -19.41 -0.55
N ALA A 303 -12.12 -18.40 0.24
CA ALA A 303 -11.42 -18.56 1.52
C ALA A 303 -12.10 -17.73 2.61
N ARG A 304 -12.41 -18.38 3.75
CA ARG A 304 -12.91 -17.69 4.94
C ARG A 304 -11.76 -17.37 5.87
N ILE A 305 -11.44 -16.08 6.01
CA ILE A 305 -10.46 -15.58 6.96
C ILE A 305 -11.22 -15.01 8.17
N THR A 306 -11.13 -15.68 9.32
CA THR A 306 -11.86 -15.29 10.53
C THR A 306 -11.38 -13.94 11.08
N PRO A 307 -12.20 -13.23 11.88
CA PRO A 307 -11.78 -11.99 12.52
C PRO A 307 -10.45 -12.10 13.28
N GLU A 308 -10.23 -13.21 13.99
CA GLU A 308 -8.98 -13.45 14.74
C GLU A 308 -7.76 -13.57 13.83
N VAL A 309 -7.91 -14.26 12.69
CA VAL A 309 -6.84 -14.38 11.69
C VAL A 309 -6.54 -13.02 11.08
N ARG A 310 -7.58 -12.23 10.78
CA ARG A 310 -7.44 -10.87 10.27
C ARG A 310 -6.68 -9.98 11.25
N SER A 311 -7.10 -9.93 12.52
CA SER A 311 -6.42 -9.13 13.54
C SER A 311 -4.97 -9.53 13.76
N ALA A 312 -4.65 -10.83 13.67
CA ALA A 312 -3.26 -11.27 13.76
C ALA A 312 -2.42 -10.86 12.54
N CYS A 313 -2.98 -10.93 11.33
CA CYS A 313 -2.30 -10.49 10.11
C CYS A 313 -2.08 -8.97 10.12
N GLU A 314 -3.07 -8.20 10.59
CA GLU A 314 -2.95 -6.76 10.79
C GLU A 314 -1.85 -6.42 11.83
N MET A 315 -1.83 -7.09 12.98
CA MET A 315 -0.78 -6.94 13.99
C MET A 315 0.60 -7.31 13.42
N PHE A 316 0.67 -8.36 12.61
CA PHE A 316 1.89 -8.76 11.93
C PHE A 316 2.36 -7.67 10.95
N GLY A 317 1.46 -7.08 10.15
CA GLY A 317 1.74 -5.97 9.26
C GLY A 317 2.24 -4.72 9.99
N ALA A 318 1.66 -4.41 11.16
CA ALA A 318 2.13 -3.34 12.02
C ALA A 318 3.55 -3.59 12.56
N ALA A 319 3.83 -4.81 13.02
CA ALA A 319 5.16 -5.21 13.48
C ALA A 319 6.19 -5.18 12.33
N PHE A 320 5.80 -5.61 11.14
CA PHE A 320 6.61 -5.56 9.93
C PHE A 320 6.98 -4.13 9.55
N SER A 321 6.00 -3.24 9.50
CA SER A 321 6.19 -1.81 9.24
C SER A 321 7.20 -1.17 10.20
N LEU A 322 7.13 -1.52 11.49
CA LEU A 322 8.07 -1.05 12.50
C LEU A 322 9.47 -1.63 12.33
N GLN A 323 9.58 -2.93 12.04
CA GLN A 323 10.88 -3.58 11.82
C GLN A 323 11.58 -3.04 10.58
N MET A 324 10.86 -2.88 9.47
CA MET A 324 11.39 -2.22 8.27
C MET A 324 11.95 -0.83 8.57
N SER A 325 11.18 0.00 9.27
CA SER A 325 11.64 1.34 9.66
C SER A 325 12.91 1.29 10.52
N ALA A 326 13.01 0.33 11.45
CA ALA A 326 14.19 0.16 12.29
C ALA A 326 15.43 -0.35 11.52
N ILE A 327 15.23 -1.23 10.53
CA ILE A 327 16.29 -1.73 9.65
C ILE A 327 16.84 -0.57 8.80
N GLU A 328 15.97 0.16 8.13
CA GLU A 328 16.38 1.28 7.28
C GLU A 328 17.11 2.38 8.08
N GLU A 329 16.66 2.66 9.31
CA GLU A 329 17.33 3.66 10.16
C GLU A 329 18.74 3.22 10.55
N ARG A 330 18.93 1.93 10.83
CA ARG A 330 20.26 1.35 11.06
C ARG A 330 21.13 1.47 9.82
N GLU A 331 20.61 1.10 8.65
CA GLU A 331 21.33 1.21 7.38
C GLU A 331 21.72 2.66 7.07
N ARG A 332 20.85 3.63 7.33
CA ARG A 332 21.15 5.07 7.18
C ARG A 332 22.24 5.52 8.14
N ALA A 333 22.18 5.09 9.40
CA ALA A 333 23.20 5.42 10.39
C ALA A 333 24.56 4.84 9.99
N ASP A 334 24.60 3.58 9.56
CA ASP A 334 25.81 2.92 9.07
C ASP A 334 26.35 3.60 7.81
N ALA A 335 25.47 3.98 6.87
CA ALA A 335 25.84 4.72 5.67
C ALA A 335 26.40 6.12 5.99
N LEU A 336 25.87 6.81 7.00
CA LEU A 336 26.38 8.11 7.45
C LEU A 336 27.77 7.97 8.10
N VAL A 337 27.98 6.96 8.94
CA VAL A 337 29.30 6.64 9.51
C VAL A 337 30.28 6.31 8.39
N GLY A 338 29.88 5.49 7.42
CA GLY A 338 30.68 5.20 6.24
C GLY A 338 30.97 6.43 5.40
N SER A 339 29.99 7.32 5.19
CA SER A 339 30.16 8.56 4.44
C SER A 339 31.08 9.56 5.13
N THR A 340 31.03 9.67 6.45
CA THR A 340 31.93 10.57 7.21
C THR A 340 33.36 10.05 7.21
N ALA A 341 33.56 8.74 7.37
CA ALA A 341 34.86 8.11 7.19
C ALA A 341 35.40 8.31 5.77
N ARG A 342 34.55 8.15 4.75
CA ARG A 342 34.90 8.41 3.34
C ARG A 342 35.27 9.88 3.11
N ALA A 343 34.48 10.82 3.63
CA ALA A 343 34.74 12.25 3.49
C ALA A 343 36.06 12.67 4.18
N ALA A 344 36.37 12.09 5.34
CA ALA A 344 37.65 12.31 6.01
C ALA A 344 38.84 11.78 5.19
N ALA A 345 38.71 10.58 4.61
CA ALA A 345 39.70 10.01 3.71
C ALA A 345 39.89 10.85 2.43
N VAL A 346 38.79 11.34 1.83
CA VAL A 346 38.85 12.29 0.71
C VAL A 346 39.63 13.53 1.15
N ALA A 347 39.25 14.16 2.27
CA ALA A 347 39.90 15.37 2.76
C ALA A 347 41.40 15.20 3.03
N GLU A 348 41.84 14.03 3.50
CA GLU A 348 43.25 13.70 3.67
C GLU A 348 43.98 13.65 2.32
N VAL A 349 43.41 12.97 1.33
CA VAL A 349 43.95 12.92 -0.04
C VAL A 349 43.99 14.32 -0.67
N LEU A 350 42.94 15.13 -0.50
CA LEU A 350 42.89 16.49 -1.03
C LEU A 350 43.87 17.44 -0.31
N GLY A 351 44.02 17.29 1.01
CA GLY A 351 44.86 18.13 1.87
C GLY A 351 46.35 17.85 1.73
N GLY A 352 46.74 16.65 1.29
CA GLY A 352 48.14 16.27 1.05
C GLY A 352 48.80 16.99 -0.14
N GLY A 353 48.06 17.74 -0.96
CA GLY A 353 48.59 18.50 -2.09
C GLY A 353 49.02 17.65 -3.30
N ARG A 354 48.74 16.34 -3.29
CA ARG A 354 49.17 15.35 -4.30
C ARG A 354 48.05 14.87 -5.23
N LEU A 355 46.86 15.46 -5.12
CA LEU A 355 45.69 15.25 -5.98
C LEU A 355 45.98 15.06 -7.48
N GLY A 356 46.89 15.88 -8.03
CA GLY A 356 47.26 15.80 -9.43
C GLY A 356 48.10 14.57 -9.77
N GLU A 357 48.92 14.10 -8.83
CA GLU A 357 49.74 12.89 -8.94
C GLU A 357 48.89 11.63 -8.76
N ASP A 358 47.98 11.63 -7.78
CA ASP A 358 47.14 10.47 -7.44
C ASP A 358 46.10 10.17 -8.54
N LEU A 359 45.51 11.21 -9.14
CA LEU A 359 44.63 11.06 -10.31
C LEU A 359 45.42 10.66 -11.57
N GLY A 360 46.65 11.16 -11.72
CA GLY A 360 47.53 10.79 -12.83
C GLY A 360 48.06 9.36 -12.77
N ALA A 361 48.11 8.76 -11.57
CA ALA A 361 48.57 7.40 -11.31
C ALA A 361 47.47 6.32 -11.43
N GLY A 362 46.26 6.70 -11.88
CA GLY A 362 45.14 5.77 -12.10
C GLY A 362 44.00 5.88 -11.10
N GLY A 363 44.07 6.80 -10.12
CA GLY A 363 42.96 7.24 -9.27
C GLY A 363 42.28 6.21 -8.36
N GLY A 364 42.84 5.00 -8.21
CA GLY A 364 42.27 3.91 -7.41
C GLY A 364 41.72 4.33 -6.04
N PRO A 365 42.49 5.05 -5.19
CA PRO A 365 42.01 5.44 -3.87
C PRO A 365 40.80 6.40 -3.88
N LEU A 366 40.55 7.13 -4.96
CA LEU A 366 39.47 8.11 -5.04
C LEU A 366 38.23 7.54 -5.77
N THR A 367 38.44 6.68 -6.78
CA THR A 367 37.37 5.93 -7.45
C THR A 367 36.75 4.90 -6.50
N ASP A 368 37.58 4.16 -5.75
CA ASP A 368 37.12 3.16 -4.78
C ASP A 368 36.37 3.82 -3.61
N LEU A 369 36.80 5.02 -3.23
CA LEU A 369 36.22 5.76 -2.11
C LEU A 369 34.87 6.38 -2.45
N LEU A 370 34.69 6.80 -3.71
CA LEU A 370 33.44 7.37 -4.22
C LEU A 370 32.49 6.32 -4.80
N ASP A 371 32.92 5.05 -4.87
CA ASP A 371 32.19 3.96 -5.53
C ASP A 371 31.78 4.37 -6.96
N ALA A 372 32.75 4.89 -7.71
CA ALA A 372 32.53 5.49 -9.02
C ALA A 372 33.42 4.83 -10.07
N ASP A 373 32.84 4.53 -11.24
CA ASP A 373 33.56 3.98 -12.40
C ASP A 373 34.63 4.94 -12.92
N GLY A 374 34.50 6.25 -12.66
CA GLY A 374 35.53 7.22 -12.95
C GLY A 374 35.36 8.55 -12.21
N VAL A 375 36.45 9.31 -12.13
CA VAL A 375 36.51 10.64 -11.53
C VAL A 375 37.23 11.62 -12.45
N VAL A 376 36.74 12.87 -12.52
CA VAL A 376 37.39 13.97 -13.25
C VAL A 376 37.60 15.17 -12.35
N LEU A 377 38.81 15.70 -12.35
CA LEU A 377 39.17 16.97 -11.75
C LEU A 377 39.56 17.97 -12.84
N ARG A 378 38.82 19.07 -12.93
CA ARG A 378 39.16 20.18 -13.83
C ARG A 378 39.55 21.41 -13.03
N ARG A 379 40.78 21.90 -13.22
CA ARG A 379 41.30 23.12 -12.60
C ARG A 379 41.92 24.01 -13.66
N ALA A 380 41.30 25.17 -13.90
CA ALA A 380 41.63 26.05 -15.03
C ALA A 380 41.61 25.27 -16.37
N GLU A 381 42.70 25.27 -17.13
CA GLU A 381 42.85 24.57 -18.41
C GLU A 381 43.30 23.10 -18.26
N HIS A 382 43.59 22.65 -17.04
CA HIS A 382 44.05 21.29 -16.80
C HIS A 382 42.87 20.40 -16.42
N THR A 383 42.72 19.30 -17.15
CA THR A 383 41.77 18.23 -16.86
C THR A 383 42.54 16.97 -16.54
N LEU A 384 42.27 16.38 -15.39
CA LEU A 384 42.81 15.10 -14.95
C LEU A 384 41.63 14.15 -14.75
N GLY A 385 41.78 12.91 -15.20
CA GLY A 385 40.75 11.89 -15.07
C GLY A 385 41.35 10.56 -14.67
N ALA A 386 40.57 9.76 -13.96
CA ALA A 386 40.90 8.40 -13.58
C ALA A 386 39.65 7.50 -13.69
N GLY A 387 39.88 6.19 -13.83
CA GLY A 387 38.82 5.20 -14.08
C GLY A 387 38.44 5.11 -15.56
N GLU A 388 37.18 4.80 -15.84
CA GLU A 388 36.67 4.63 -17.20
C GLU A 388 36.73 5.92 -18.03
N PRO A 389 37.04 5.83 -19.34
CA PRO A 389 37.12 6.99 -20.21
C PRO A 389 35.75 7.65 -20.44
N PHE A 390 35.66 8.95 -20.13
CA PHE A 390 34.45 9.73 -20.30
C PHE A 390 34.16 10.06 -21.76
N ALA A 391 32.90 9.92 -22.17
CA ALA A 391 32.46 10.41 -23.47
C ALA A 391 32.67 11.94 -23.57
N PRO A 392 33.21 12.48 -24.68
CA PRO A 392 33.44 13.93 -24.83
C PRO A 392 32.16 14.79 -24.69
N GLY A 393 30.99 14.20 -24.98
CA GLY A 393 29.69 14.84 -24.77
C GLY A 393 29.31 15.02 -23.30
N LEU A 394 29.75 14.11 -22.43
CA LEU A 394 29.47 14.10 -20.99
C LEU A 394 30.23 15.21 -20.26
N LEU A 395 31.54 15.32 -20.50
CA LEU A 395 32.39 16.38 -19.90
C LEU A 395 31.84 17.78 -20.19
N ARG A 396 31.42 18.03 -21.44
CA ARG A 396 30.80 19.31 -21.83
C ARG A 396 29.49 19.57 -21.10
N ALA A 397 28.68 18.55 -20.85
CA ALA A 397 27.45 18.67 -20.06
C ALA A 397 27.75 19.07 -18.62
N LEU A 398 28.68 18.35 -17.99
CA LEU A 398 29.08 18.59 -16.61
C LEU A 398 29.68 19.99 -16.44
N GLU A 399 30.46 20.46 -17.41
CA GLU A 399 30.99 21.83 -17.42
C GLU A 399 29.90 22.89 -17.56
N ALA A 400 28.96 22.70 -18.48
CA ALA A 400 27.83 23.60 -18.63
C ALA A 400 27.01 23.67 -17.34
N ARG A 401 26.77 22.50 -16.71
CA ARG A 401 26.06 22.41 -15.43
C ARG A 401 26.82 23.09 -14.30
N ALA A 402 28.12 22.81 -14.15
CA ALA A 402 28.96 23.38 -13.10
C ALA A 402 28.96 24.93 -13.12
N ARG A 403 28.90 25.56 -14.29
CA ARG A 403 28.80 27.02 -14.42
C ARG A 403 27.50 27.61 -13.86
N THR A 404 26.45 26.81 -13.77
CA THR A 404 25.15 27.23 -13.21
C THR A 404 25.08 27.04 -11.69
N LEU A 405 26.01 26.29 -11.09
CA LEU A 405 26.00 25.98 -9.67
C LEU A 405 26.76 27.03 -8.87
N THR A 406 26.29 27.28 -7.65
CA THR A 406 27.01 28.14 -6.70
C THR A 406 28.27 27.43 -6.20
N PRO A 407 29.44 28.11 -6.12
CA PRO A 407 30.65 27.52 -5.57
C PRO A 407 30.42 26.96 -4.16
N GLY A 408 30.93 25.74 -3.91
CA GLY A 408 30.78 25.06 -2.62
C GLY A 408 29.52 24.20 -2.48
N VAL A 409 28.64 24.18 -3.48
CA VAL A 409 27.44 23.31 -3.50
C VAL A 409 27.75 22.00 -4.22
N VAL A 410 27.38 20.88 -3.59
CA VAL A 410 27.39 19.56 -4.21
C VAL A 410 26.10 19.38 -5.00
N TRP A 411 26.21 18.94 -6.25
CA TRP A 411 25.08 18.59 -7.10
C TRP A 411 25.19 17.10 -7.47
N CYS A 412 24.06 16.41 -7.48
CA CYS A 412 23.96 14.99 -7.82
C CYS A 412 22.70 14.74 -8.66
N THR A 413 22.78 13.76 -9.55
CA THR A 413 21.67 13.29 -10.38
C THR A 413 21.90 11.82 -10.70
N ASP A 414 20.84 11.01 -10.70
CA ASP A 414 20.83 9.65 -11.21
C ASP A 414 20.40 9.60 -12.69
N ARG A 415 19.99 10.74 -13.27
CA ARG A 415 19.40 10.84 -14.62
C ARG A 415 19.84 12.08 -15.39
N LEU A 416 21.16 12.26 -15.56
CA LEU A 416 21.73 13.39 -16.31
C LEU A 416 21.17 13.57 -17.74
N ALA A 417 20.66 12.50 -18.36
CA ALA A 417 20.04 12.57 -19.67
C ALA A 417 18.71 13.34 -19.68
N GLU A 418 17.91 13.24 -18.62
CA GLU A 418 16.59 13.89 -18.49
C GLU A 418 16.73 15.40 -18.24
N GLU A 419 17.78 15.82 -17.52
CA GLU A 419 18.07 17.25 -17.26
C GLU A 419 18.45 18.04 -18.52
N ARG A 420 18.77 17.37 -19.63
CA ARG A 420 19.08 18.05 -20.90
C ARG A 420 17.82 18.51 -21.65
N GLU A 421 16.66 17.91 -21.41
CA GLU A 421 15.42 18.21 -22.14
C GLU A 421 14.70 19.46 -21.58
N GLU A 422 14.88 19.80 -20.30
CA GLU A 422 14.29 21.04 -19.72
C GLU A 422 14.77 22.33 -20.42
N ARG A 423 15.96 22.31 -21.06
CA ARG A 423 16.49 23.46 -21.81
C ARG A 423 16.01 23.57 -23.25
N LYS A 424 15.36 22.54 -23.81
CA LYS A 424 14.85 22.60 -25.19
C LYS A 424 13.44 23.19 -25.30
N GLU A 425 12.69 23.28 -24.20
CA GLU A 425 11.34 23.87 -24.20
C GLU A 425 11.31 25.38 -23.89
N GLU A 426 12.41 25.97 -23.40
CA GLU A 426 12.51 27.44 -23.20
C GLU A 426 13.02 28.20 -24.44
N ASP A 427 13.65 27.52 -25.42
CA ASP A 427 13.89 28.09 -26.74
C ASP A 427 12.79 27.60 -27.69
N GLY A 428 11.88 28.50 -28.07
CA GLY A 428 10.81 28.24 -29.01
C GLY A 428 11.30 27.72 -30.37
N PRO A 429 10.39 27.24 -31.23
CA PRO A 429 10.78 26.63 -32.50
C PRO A 429 11.30 27.69 -33.46
N GLU A 430 12.61 27.88 -33.53
CA GLU A 430 13.25 28.46 -34.71
C GLU A 430 13.71 27.35 -35.66
N GLY A 431 12.77 26.91 -36.50
CA GLY A 431 13.06 26.41 -37.84
C GLY A 431 12.01 27.02 -38.78
N GLY A 432 12.30 27.53 -39.96
CA GLY A 432 13.52 27.64 -40.76
C GLY A 432 13.11 28.10 -42.18
N ALA A 433 14.10 28.46 -43.00
CA ALA A 433 14.05 28.76 -44.44
C ALA A 433 13.38 30.12 -44.84
N GLU A 434 13.85 30.91 -45.80
CA GLU A 434 14.62 30.64 -47.02
C GLU A 434 15.61 31.79 -47.30
N ALA A 435 16.85 31.44 -47.68
CA ALA A 435 17.72 32.34 -48.44
C ALA A 435 17.69 31.89 -49.91
N ALA A 436 16.88 32.56 -50.72
CA ALA A 436 16.97 32.51 -52.17
C ALA A 436 18.20 33.31 -52.62
N GLY A 437 19.18 32.65 -53.23
CA GLY A 437 20.25 33.30 -53.98
C GLY A 437 19.88 33.42 -55.46
N PRO A 438 20.17 34.54 -56.14
CA PRO A 438 20.18 34.58 -57.59
C PRO A 438 21.63 34.54 -58.13
N GLY A 439 21.87 33.65 -59.09
CA GLY A 439 22.72 33.89 -60.25
C GLY A 439 24.20 33.48 -60.17
N GLY A 440 24.61 32.60 -61.09
CA GLY A 440 26.00 32.43 -61.53
C GLY A 440 26.44 31.00 -61.66
#